data_AF-G0J3B9-F1
#
_entry.id   AF-G0J3B9-F1
#
_cell.length_a   1.000
_cell.length_b   1.000
_cell.length_c   1.000
_cell.angle_alpha   90.00
_cell.angle_beta   90.00
_cell.angle_gamma   90.00
#
_symmetry.space_group_name_H-M   'P 1'
#
loop_
_entity.id
_entity.type
_entity.pdbx_description
1 polymer ?
#
loop_
_entity_poly.entity_id
_entity_poly.type
_entity_poly.pdbx_seq_one_letter_code
_entity_poly.pdbx_strand_id
1 'polypeptide(L)'
;MKIRYTSSDLSNPTMIAMMHWVRQCKEFIEEEDHIFEDLKDLATKLEEWRILHKPKDIRCRDAVEIILFKDQEIMIQDLIRAEFIKITKEATRHVQPSRNHS
;
A
#
# COMPACT_ATOMS: atom_id res chain seq x y z
N MET A 1 0.91 -7.86 10.07
CA MET A 1 -0.15 -6.92 9.63
C MET A 1 -0.89 -7.54 8.44
N LYS A 2 -2.15 -7.22 8.12
CA LYS A 2 -2.79 -7.60 6.85
C LYS A 2 -3.38 -6.35 6.17
N ILE A 3 -3.41 -6.33 4.84
CA ILE A 3 -3.85 -5.16 4.07
C ILE A 3 -4.81 -5.55 2.94
N ARG A 4 -5.71 -4.62 2.61
CA ARG A 4 -6.50 -4.64 1.37
C ARG A 4 -6.25 -3.35 0.60
N TYR A 5 -6.41 -3.38 -0.71
CA TYR A 5 -6.25 -2.20 -1.55
C TYR A 5 -7.37 -2.06 -2.58
N THR A 6 -7.55 -0.83 -3.06
CA THR A 6 -8.43 -0.45 -4.18
C THR A 6 -7.71 0.63 -5.00
N SER A 7 -8.00 0.74 -6.29
CA SER A 7 -7.41 1.77 -7.15
C SER A 7 -8.43 2.36 -8.10
N SER A 8 -8.15 3.56 -8.62
CA SER A 8 -8.79 4.04 -9.84
C SER A 8 -8.29 3.24 -11.06
N ASP A 9 -8.78 3.62 -12.24
CA ASP A 9 -8.12 3.26 -13.49
C ASP A 9 -6.76 3.96 -13.55
N LEU A 10 -5.68 3.19 -13.67
CA LEU A 10 -4.30 3.69 -13.63
C LEU A 10 -3.75 3.82 -15.04
N SER A 11 -3.19 4.98 -15.35
CA SER A 11 -2.56 5.27 -16.63
C SER A 11 -1.18 5.91 -16.47
N ASN A 12 -0.88 6.47 -15.30
CA ASN A 12 0.46 6.91 -14.96
C ASN A 12 1.38 5.68 -14.77
N PRO A 13 2.49 5.56 -15.52
CA PRO A 13 3.40 4.41 -15.41
C PRO A 13 3.95 4.18 -14.00
N THR A 14 4.19 5.24 -13.23
CA THR A 14 4.62 5.14 -11.83
C THR A 14 3.51 4.56 -10.96
N MET A 15 2.26 5.01 -11.12
CA MET A 15 1.11 4.46 -10.40
C MET A 15 0.91 2.97 -10.72
N ILE A 16 0.99 2.59 -11.99
CA ILE A 16 0.90 1.19 -12.43
C ILE A 16 1.98 0.34 -11.75
N ALA A 17 3.23 0.81 -11.78
CA ALA A 17 4.35 0.09 -11.18
C ALA A 17 4.25 0.01 -9.64
N MET A 18 3.79 1.07 -8.97
CA MET A 18 3.50 1.06 -7.54
C MET A 18 2.39 0.06 -7.22
N MET A 19 1.33 -0.02 -8.03
CA MET A 19 0.26 -1.00 -7.84
C MET A 19 0.79 -2.44 -7.93
N HIS A 20 1.68 -2.72 -8.88
CA HIS A 20 2.34 -4.03 -8.95
C HIS A 20 3.16 -4.32 -7.70
N TRP A 21 3.90 -3.35 -7.19
CA TRP A 21 4.69 -3.51 -5.97
C TRP A 21 3.78 -3.71 -4.73
N VAL A 22 2.68 -2.99 -4.63
CA VAL A 22 1.66 -3.16 -3.58
C VAL A 22 1.05 -4.58 -3.60
N ARG A 23 0.81 -5.14 -4.80
CA ARG A 23 0.35 -6.54 -4.94
C ARG A 23 1.37 -7.52 -4.38
N GLN A 24 2.64 -7.35 -4.72
CA GLN A 24 3.72 -8.17 -4.19
C GLN A 24 3.79 -8.04 -2.67
N CYS A 25 3.78 -6.83 -2.12
CA CYS A 25 3.77 -6.63 -0.67
C CYS A 25 2.59 -7.33 0.01
N LYS A 26 1.40 -7.30 -0.59
CA LYS A 26 0.24 -8.02 -0.05
C LYS A 26 0.48 -9.53 -0.02
N GLU A 27 0.93 -10.12 -1.13
CA GLU A 27 1.24 -11.56 -1.23
C GLU A 27 2.29 -11.95 -0.17
N PHE A 28 3.39 -11.20 -0.10
CA PHE A 28 4.45 -11.41 0.89
C PHE A 28 3.94 -11.28 2.33
N ILE A 29 3.10 -10.31 2.64
CA ILE A 29 2.47 -10.15 3.97
C ILE A 29 1.56 -11.33 4.32
N GLU A 30 0.93 -11.95 3.33
CA GLU A 30 0.05 -13.10 3.52
C GLU A 30 0.81 -14.42 3.68
N GLU A 31 1.99 -14.55 3.06
CA GLU A 31 2.84 -15.75 3.07
C GLU A 31 3.89 -15.75 4.20
N GLU A 32 4.52 -14.61 4.46
CA GLU A 32 5.57 -14.45 5.46
C GLU A 32 5.07 -13.62 6.64
N ASP A 33 4.99 -14.27 7.81
CA ASP A 33 4.61 -13.62 9.05
C ASP A 33 5.65 -12.54 9.43
N HIS A 34 5.22 -11.28 9.42
CA HIS A 34 5.90 -10.09 9.97
C HIS A 34 6.97 -9.34 9.13
N ILE A 35 6.85 -9.22 7.80
CA ILE A 35 7.75 -8.34 7.02
C ILE A 35 7.61 -6.85 7.38
N PHE A 36 6.37 -6.38 7.56
CA PHE A 36 6.09 -4.99 7.92
C PHE A 36 5.44 -4.93 9.30
N GLU A 37 6.01 -4.11 10.19
CA GLU A 37 5.52 -3.94 11.56
C GLU A 37 4.17 -3.19 11.57
N ASP A 38 4.06 -2.11 10.81
CA ASP A 38 2.90 -1.22 10.73
C ASP A 38 2.74 -0.57 9.35
N LEU A 39 1.70 0.27 9.17
CA LEU A 39 1.50 0.98 7.90
C LEU A 39 2.52 2.11 7.69
N LYS A 40 3.17 2.60 8.74
CA LYS A 40 4.18 3.66 8.62
C LYS A 40 5.45 3.11 7.98
N ASP A 41 5.86 1.90 8.34
CA ASP A 41 6.97 1.19 7.71
C ASP A 41 6.67 0.91 6.23
N LEU A 42 5.48 0.39 5.93
CA LEU A 42 5.05 0.19 4.54
C LEU A 42 5.05 1.50 3.72
N ALA A 43 4.52 2.60 4.27
CA ALA A 43 4.52 3.91 3.62
C ALA A 43 5.95 4.42 3.35
N THR A 44 6.86 4.17 4.29
CA THR A 44 8.28 4.55 4.15
C THR A 44 8.91 3.76 3.01
N LYS A 45 8.66 2.45 2.93
CA LYS A 45 9.18 1.60 1.83
C LYS A 45 8.58 1.95 0.47
N LEU A 46 7.31 2.33 0.41
CA LEU A 46 6.69 2.84 -0.82
C LEU A 46 7.36 4.12 -1.30
N GLU A 47 7.69 5.03 -0.37
CA GLU A 47 8.35 6.30 -0.71
C GLU A 47 9.81 6.09 -1.15
N GLU A 48 10.56 5.24 -0.44
CA GLU A 48 11.89 4.80 -0.87
C GLU A 48 11.84 4.21 -2.28
N TRP A 49 10.88 3.32 -2.54
CA TRP A 49 10.67 2.73 -3.85
C TRP A 49 10.34 3.79 -4.91
N ARG A 50 9.45 4.73 -4.62
CA ARG A 50 9.06 5.82 -5.54
C ARG A 50 10.25 6.67 -5.96
N ILE A 51 11.14 7.02 -5.02
CA ILE A 51 12.34 7.83 -5.26
C ILE A 51 13.35 7.06 -6.11
N LEU A 52 13.58 5.78 -5.79
CA LEU A 52 14.53 4.91 -6.49
C LEU A 52 14.04 4.50 -7.88
N HIS A 53 12.72 4.40 -8.05
CA HIS A 53 12.10 4.12 -9.34
C HIS A 53 12.32 5.30 -10.29
N LYS A 54 13.01 5.04 -11.39
CA LYS A 54 13.33 6.03 -12.42
C LYS A 54 12.49 5.77 -13.67
N PRO A 55 11.22 6.22 -13.71
CA PRO A 55 10.45 6.14 -14.93
C PRO A 55 11.11 7.01 -16.00
N LYS A 56 10.84 6.70 -17.27
CA LYS A 56 11.37 7.48 -18.41
C LYS A 56 10.91 8.95 -18.37
N ASP A 57 9.70 9.22 -17.88
CA ASP A 57 9.20 10.57 -17.66
C ASP A 57 9.21 10.89 -16.16
N ILE A 58 10.11 11.78 -15.76
CA ILE A 58 10.27 12.21 -14.36
C ILE A 58 9.00 12.89 -13.83
N ARG A 59 8.23 13.57 -14.71
CA ARG A 59 6.99 14.24 -14.29
C ARG A 59 5.93 13.26 -13.83
N CYS A 60 5.92 12.04 -14.40
CA CYS A 60 5.02 10.99 -13.94
C CYS A 60 5.32 10.58 -12.50
N ARG A 61 6.60 10.53 -12.10
CA ARG A 61 7.00 10.23 -10.72
C ARG A 61 6.69 11.38 -9.77
N ASP A 62 7.06 12.60 -10.17
CA ASP A 62 6.99 13.77 -9.31
C ASP A 62 5.53 14.21 -9.07
N ALA A 63 4.61 13.82 -9.95
CA ALA A 63 3.17 13.97 -9.76
C ALA A 63 2.57 13.00 -8.72
N VAL A 64 3.31 11.94 -8.35
CA VAL A 64 2.81 10.93 -7.41
C VAL A 64 3.18 11.31 -5.98
N GLU A 65 2.17 11.36 -5.11
CA GLU A 65 2.30 11.64 -3.68
C GLU A 65 1.81 10.43 -2.87
N ILE A 66 2.44 10.19 -1.72
CA ILE A 66 2.06 9.15 -0.77
C ILE A 66 1.68 9.79 0.55
N ILE A 67 0.45 9.56 1.00
CA ILE A 67 -0.13 10.14 2.22
C ILE A 67 -0.49 9.00 3.18
N LEU A 68 -0.01 9.08 4.41
CA LEU A 68 -0.35 8.16 5.49
C LEU A 68 -1.42 8.79 6.41
N PHE A 69 -2.59 8.18 6.46
CA PHE A 69 -3.68 8.56 7.35
C PHE A 69 -3.62 7.73 8.64
N LYS A 70 -2.80 8.21 9.60
CA LYS A 70 -2.52 7.50 10.86
C LYS A 70 -2.02 6.07 10.58
N ASP A 71 -2.33 5.10 11.43
CA ASP A 71 -2.00 3.68 11.21
C ASP A 71 -3.19 2.89 10.62
N GLN A 72 -3.97 3.51 9.73
CA GLN A 72 -5.17 2.86 9.16
C GLN A 72 -5.15 2.79 7.64
N GLU A 73 -4.59 3.79 6.98
CA GLU A 73 -4.69 3.92 5.53
C GLU A 73 -3.49 4.64 4.92
N ILE A 74 -3.08 4.17 3.74
CA ILE A 74 -2.13 4.86 2.85
C ILE A 74 -2.88 5.21 1.57
N MET A 75 -2.76 6.44 1.13
CA MET A 75 -3.22 6.90 -0.18
C MET A 75 -2.01 7.24 -1.03
N ILE A 76 -1.90 6.63 -2.20
CA ILE A 76 -0.97 7.00 -3.25
C ILE A 76 -1.82 7.70 -4.31
N GLN A 77 -1.47 8.92 -4.70
CA GLN A 77 -2.26 9.70 -5.65
C GLN A 77 -1.40 10.35 -6.73
N ASP A 78 -1.94 10.45 -7.94
CA ASP A 78 -1.42 11.30 -9.01
C ASP A 78 -2.12 12.65 -8.96
N LEU A 79 -1.37 13.71 -8.67
CA LEU A 79 -1.88 15.08 -8.53
C LEU A 79 -2.32 15.72 -9.85
N ILE A 80 -1.93 15.17 -10.99
CA ILE A 80 -2.25 15.68 -12.34
C ILE A 80 -3.47 14.95 -12.90
N ARG A 81 -3.52 13.63 -12.76
CA ARG A 81 -4.52 12.77 -13.41
C ARG A 81 -5.67 12.32 -12.51
N ALA A 82 -5.63 12.70 -11.22
CA ALA A 82 -6.59 12.27 -10.21
C ALA A 82 -6.69 10.73 -10.09
N GLU A 83 -5.59 10.03 -10.35
CA GLU A 83 -5.48 8.58 -10.14
C GLU A 83 -5.15 8.28 -8.69
N PHE A 84 -5.59 7.14 -8.17
CA PHE A 84 -5.29 6.76 -6.79
C PHE A 84 -5.10 5.25 -6.59
N ILE A 85 -4.32 4.91 -5.56
CA ILE A 85 -4.24 3.60 -4.93
C ILE A 85 -4.43 3.81 -3.44
N LYS A 86 -5.46 3.18 -2.88
CA LYS A 86 -5.79 3.23 -1.47
C LYS A 86 -5.49 1.89 -0.83
N ILE A 87 -4.64 1.87 0.18
CA ILE A 87 -4.25 0.69 0.96
C ILE A 87 -4.82 0.88 2.36
N THR A 88 -5.51 -0.12 2.90
CA THR A 88 -6.08 -0.06 4.25
C THR A 88 -5.68 -1.28 5.07
N LYS A 89 -5.38 -1.06 6.34
CA LYS A 89 -5.12 -2.13 7.31
C LYS A 89 -6.40 -2.92 7.53
N GLU A 90 -6.32 -4.24 7.42
CA GLU A 90 -7.42 -5.10 7.81
C GLU A 90 -7.54 -5.15 9.32
N ALA A 91 -8.77 -5.03 9.82
CA ALA A 91 -9.02 -5.24 11.24
C ALA A 91 -8.64 -6.68 11.59
N THR A 92 -7.71 -6.85 12.53
CA THR A 92 -7.45 -8.14 13.16
C THR A 92 -8.74 -8.58 13.83
N ARG A 93 -9.46 -9.52 13.20
CA ARG A 93 -10.60 -10.17 13.86
C ARG A 93 -10.03 -10.83 15.11
N HIS A 94 -10.38 -10.30 16.28
CA HIS A 94 -10.18 -11.03 17.54
C HIS A 94 -10.98 -12.32 17.41
N VAL A 95 -10.29 -13.43 17.12
CA VAL A 95 -10.84 -14.76 17.30
C VAL A 95 -11.08 -14.88 18.80
N GLN A 96 -12.32 -14.65 19.24
CA GLN A 96 -12.68 -14.99 20.61
C GLN A 96 -12.37 -16.48 20.78
N PRO A 97 -11.61 -16.88 21.80
CA PRO A 97 -11.44 -18.29 22.08
C PRO A 97 -12.83 -18.83 22.40
N SER A 98 -13.34 -19.72 21.55
CA SER A 98 -14.53 -20.50 21.86
C SER A 98 -14.27 -21.23 23.17
N ARG A 99 -14.79 -20.69 24.27
CA ARG A 99 -14.93 -21.42 25.52
C ARG A 99 -15.92 -22.55 25.23
N ASN A 100 -15.42 -23.68 24.74
CA ASN A 100 -16.09 -24.95 24.92
C ASN A 100 -16.05 -25.25 26.42
N HIS A 101 -17.04 -24.72 27.12
CA HIS A 101 -17.47 -25.26 28.39
C HIS A 101 -18.47 -26.39 28.12
N SER A 102 -18.29 -27.44 28.91
CA SER A 102 -19.18 -28.61 29.12
C SER A 102 -18.93 -29.81 28.21
#